data_AF-A0A6L3SXJ1-F1
#
_entry.id   AF-A0A6L3SXJ1-F1
#
_cell.length_a   1.000
_cell.length_b   1.000
_cell.length_c   1.000
_cell.angle_alpha   90.00
_cell.angle_beta   90.00
_cell.angle_gamma   90.00
#
_symmetry.space_group_name_H-M   'P 1'
#
loop_
_entity.id
_entity.type
_entity.pdbx_description
1 polymer ?
#
loop_
_entity_poly.entity_id
_entity_poly.type
_entity_poly.pdbx_seq_one_letter_code
_entity_poly.pdbx_strand_id
1 'polypeptide(L)'
;MEDFKADLRRQMREIDIATGAAADACLPGLLRRLKHHQNRIAHSGLPLLKLYRTWRIHRLSAAVAEARWHVEQGRLARMGGLAGRR
;
A
#
# COMPACT_ATOMS: atom_id res chain seq x y z
N MET A 1 -29.08 14.40 -14.73
CA MET A 1 -28.28 14.77 -13.53
C MET A 1 -28.01 13.58 -12.63
N GLU A 2 -28.98 12.67 -12.42
CA GLU A 2 -28.76 11.36 -11.76
C GLU A 2 -27.72 10.49 -12.48
N ASP A 3 -27.76 10.41 -13.81
CA ASP A 3 -26.86 9.56 -14.61
C ASP A 3 -25.39 9.94 -14.44
N PHE A 4 -25.08 11.24 -14.37
CA PHE A 4 -23.71 11.72 -14.19
C PHE A 4 -23.11 11.30 -12.84
N LYS A 5 -23.92 11.35 -11.76
CA LYS A 5 -23.47 10.93 -10.43
C LYS A 5 -23.26 9.42 -10.37
N ALA A 6 -24.14 8.65 -11.02
CA ALA A 6 -24.01 7.20 -11.11
C ALA A 6 -22.76 6.79 -11.88
N ASP A 7 -22.48 7.45 -13.01
CA ASP A 7 -21.29 7.22 -13.83
C ASP A 7 -20.00 7.61 -13.10
N LEU A 8 -19.98 8.76 -12.41
CA LEU A 8 -18.82 9.16 -11.61
C LEU A 8 -18.50 8.12 -10.53
N ARG A 9 -19.52 7.64 -9.80
CA ARG A 9 -19.34 6.58 -8.79
C ARG A 9 -18.86 5.26 -9.40
N ARG A 10 -19.30 4.93 -10.61
CA ARG A 10 -18.79 3.78 -11.35
C ARG A 10 -17.30 3.95 -11.68
N GLN A 11 -16.90 5.08 -12.25
CA GLN A 11 -15.50 5.36 -12.58
C GLN A 11 -14.60 5.35 -11.34
N MET A 12 -15.05 5.95 -10.24
CA MET A 12 -14.31 5.91 -8.97
C MET A 12 -14.10 4.48 -8.46
N ARG A 13 -15.13 3.61 -8.56
CA ARG A 13 -14.98 2.18 -8.21
C ARG A 13 -13.96 1.48 -9.11
N GLU A 14 -13.98 1.74 -10.41
CA GLU A 14 -13.02 1.16 -11.35
C GLU A 14 -11.58 1.59 -11.00
N ILE A 15 -11.37 2.85 -10.61
CA ILE A 15 -10.08 3.36 -10.13
C ILE A 15 -9.64 2.65 -8.85
N ASP A 16 -10.52 2.50 -7.86
CA ASP A 16 -10.20 1.83 -6.59
C ASP A 16 -9.83 0.35 -6.82
N ILE A 17 -10.55 -0.34 -7.72
CA ILE A 17 -10.27 -1.73 -8.10
C ILE A 17 -8.89 -1.83 -8.78
N ALA A 18 -8.61 -0.95 -9.75
CA ALA A 18 -7.34 -0.94 -10.46
C ALA A 18 -6.17 -0.63 -9.52
N THR A 19 -6.36 0.35 -8.63
CA THR A 19 -5.37 0.75 -7.61
C THR A 19 -5.10 -0.39 -6.64
N GLY A 20 -6.14 -1.07 -6.16
CA GLY A 20 -6.00 -2.23 -5.28
C GLY A 20 -5.26 -3.39 -5.96
N ALA A 21 -5.52 -3.66 -7.25
CA ALA A 21 -4.80 -4.68 -8.00
C ALA A 21 -3.31 -4.33 -8.18
N ALA A 22 -2.99 -3.07 -8.49
CA ALA A 22 -1.61 -2.60 -8.59
C ALA A 22 -0.88 -2.67 -7.24
N ALA A 23 -1.57 -2.33 -6.15
CA ALA A 23 -1.02 -2.43 -4.80
C ALA A 23 -0.73 -3.89 -4.41
N ASP A 24 -1.63 -4.82 -4.76
CA ASP A 24 -1.46 -6.26 -4.51
C ASP A 24 -0.24 -6.81 -5.24
N ALA A 25 -0.07 -6.45 -6.52
CA ALA A 25 1.11 -6.84 -7.31
C ALA A 25 2.43 -6.31 -6.69
N CYS A 26 2.42 -5.12 -6.10
CA CYS A 26 3.60 -4.51 -5.47
C CYS A 26 3.92 -5.06 -4.06
N LEU A 27 2.90 -5.52 -3.33
CA LEU A 27 2.99 -5.84 -1.91
C LEU A 27 4.04 -6.93 -1.58
N PRO A 28 4.15 -8.06 -2.32
CA PRO A 28 5.19 -9.06 -2.07
C PRO A 28 6.61 -8.49 -2.18
N GLY A 29 6.84 -7.59 -3.15
CA GLY A 29 8.12 -6.92 -3.33
C GLY A 29 8.48 -6.00 -2.15
N LEU A 30 7.50 -5.25 -1.65
CA LEU A 30 7.67 -4.39 -0.47
C LEU A 30 7.97 -5.21 0.79
N LEU A 31 7.23 -6.30 1.02
CA LEU A 31 7.45 -7.20 2.16
C LEU A 31 8.85 -7.84 2.10
N ARG A 32 9.29 -8.29 0.92
CA ARG A 32 10.64 -8.86 0.75
C ARG A 32 11.73 -7.84 1.08
N ARG A 33 11.58 -6.58 0.63
CA ARG A 33 12.52 -5.50 0.94
C ARG A 33 12.52 -5.15 2.42
N LEU A 34 11.34 -5.08 3.05
CA LEU A 34 11.22 -4.83 4.49
C LEU A 34 11.96 -5.90 5.31
N LYS A 35 11.68 -7.18 5.03
CA LYS A 35 12.35 -8.31 5.67
C LYS A 35 13.87 -8.28 5.46
N HIS A 36 14.33 -7.93 4.26
CA HIS A 36 15.75 -7.79 3.97
C HIS A 36 16.42 -6.73 4.87
N HIS A 37 15.81 -5.55 5.01
CA HIS A 37 16.37 -4.48 5.85
C HIS A 37 16.28 -4.82 7.35
N GLN A 38 15.20 -5.46 7.80
CA GLN A 38 15.05 -5.96 9.16
C GLN A 38 16.14 -6.98 9.51
N ASN A 39 16.45 -7.93 8.62
CA ASN A 39 17.53 -8.90 8.86
C ASN A 39 18.91 -8.23 8.91
N ARG A 40 19.14 -7.21 8.07
CA ARG A 40 20.45 -6.53 8.01
C ARG A 40 20.71 -5.54 9.13
N ILE A 41 19.68 -5.03 9.83
CA ILE A 41 19.90 -4.13 10.96
C ILE A 41 20.63 -4.86 12.11
N ALA A 42 20.33 -6.15 12.32
CA ALA A 42 20.98 -7.00 13.32
C ALA A 42 22.48 -7.22 13.05
N HIS A 43 22.91 -7.06 11.80
CA HIS A 43 24.30 -7.28 11.36
C HIS A 43 25.07 -5.97 11.14
N SER A 44 24.48 -4.81 11.48
CA SER A 44 25.09 -3.51 11.23
C SER A 44 25.87 -3.02 12.46
N GLY A 45 27.18 -3.23 12.45
CA GLY A 45 28.10 -2.71 13.49
C GLY A 45 28.36 -1.19 13.40
N LEU A 46 28.02 -0.55 12.28
CA LEU A 46 28.24 0.89 12.08
C LEU A 46 27.00 1.72 12.46
N PRO A 47 27.13 2.73 13.36
CA PRO A 47 26.00 3.53 13.85
C PRO A 47 25.20 4.25 12.75
N LEU A 48 25.88 4.83 11.76
CA LEU A 48 25.23 5.54 10.65
C LEU A 48 24.42 4.59 9.75
N LEU A 49 24.94 3.38 9.49
CA LEU A 49 24.20 2.36 8.74
C LEU A 49 22.97 1.88 9.51
N LYS A 50 23.07 1.78 10.83
CA LYS A 50 21.92 1.45 11.69
C LYS A 50 20.83 2.52 11.59
N LEU A 51 21.19 3.81 11.66
CA LEU A 51 20.23 4.91 11.51
C LEU A 51 19.53 4.90 10.14
N TYR A 52 20.30 4.75 9.06
CA TYR A 52 19.74 4.64 7.70
C TYR A 52 18.79 3.44 7.58
N ARG A 53 19.17 2.27 8.11
CA ARG A 53 18.34 1.07 8.06
C ARG A 53 17.06 1.23 8.87
N THR A 54 17.12 1.82 10.06
CA THR A 54 15.93 2.12 10.87
C THR A 54 14.96 3.02 10.09
N TRP A 55 15.44 4.14 9.56
CA TRP A 55 14.62 5.02 8.71
C TRP A 55 14.02 4.26 7.51
N ARG A 56 14.83 3.44 6.85
CA ARG A 56 14.38 2.67 5.68
C ARG A 56 13.32 1.64 6.04
N ILE A 57 13.44 0.98 7.18
CA ILE A 57 12.44 0.05 7.73
C ILE A 57 11.14 0.80 7.99
N HIS A 58 11.17 1.94 8.69
CA HIS A 58 9.97 2.74 8.96
C HIS A 58 9.26 3.17 7.67
N ARG A 59 10.01 3.67 6.68
CA ARG A 59 9.44 4.06 5.39
C ARG A 59 8.82 2.88 4.65
N LEU A 60 9.49 1.73 4.65
CA LEU A 60 8.95 0.51 4.00
C LEU A 60 7.73 -0.02 4.73
N SER A 61 7.70 0.02 6.06
CA SER A 61 6.53 -0.35 6.86
C SER A 61 5.32 0.53 6.54
N ALA A 62 5.53 1.86 6.41
CA ALA A 62 4.47 2.78 6.00
C ALA A 62 3.95 2.45 4.60
N ALA A 63 4.84 2.21 3.63
CA ALA A 63 4.46 1.83 2.28
C ALA A 63 3.72 0.47 2.22
N VAL A 64 4.10 -0.49 3.06
CA VAL A 64 3.38 -1.78 3.20
C VAL A 64 1.98 -1.56 3.76
N ALA A 65 1.83 -0.70 4.79
CA ALA A 65 0.53 -0.39 5.37
C ALA A 65 -0.39 0.30 4.35
N GLU A 66 0.15 1.27 3.59
CA GLU A 66 -0.57 1.95 2.52
C GLU A 66 -0.99 0.98 1.41
N ALA A 67 -0.06 0.13 0.94
CA ALA A 67 -0.39 -0.88 -0.07
C ALA A 67 -1.50 -1.84 0.41
N ARG A 68 -1.41 -2.33 1.65
CA ARG A 68 -2.48 -3.18 2.25
C ARG A 68 -3.82 -2.46 2.33
N TRP A 69 -3.81 -1.18 2.68
CA TRP A 69 -5.03 -0.37 2.69
C TRP A 69 -5.64 -0.27 1.29
N HIS A 70 -4.84 0.01 0.26
CA HIS A 70 -5.32 0.06 -1.13
C HIS A 70 -5.84 -1.29 -1.64
N VAL A 71 -5.20 -2.41 -1.28
CA VAL A 71 -5.72 -3.76 -1.59
C VAL A 71 -7.10 -3.95 -0.99
N GLU A 72 -7.28 -3.59 0.27
CA GLU A 72 -8.58 -3.71 0.95
C GLU A 72 -9.62 -2.76 0.34
N GLN A 73 -9.24 -1.53 -0.03
CA GLN A 73 -10.14 -0.62 -0.74
C GLN A 73 -10.59 -1.18 -2.09
N GLY A 74 -9.66 -1.75 -2.88
CA GLY A 74 -10.02 -2.43 -4.12
C GLY A 74 -10.96 -3.62 -3.89
N ARG A 75 -10.79 -4.37 -2.80
CA ARG A 75 -11.71 -5.45 -2.39
C ARG A 75 -13.10 -4.91 -2.06
N LEU A 76 -13.19 -3.84 -1.27
CA LEU A 76 -14.46 -3.18 -0.94
C LEU A 76 -15.14 -2.62 -2.20
N ALA A 77 -14.37 -2.03 -3.12
CA ALA A 77 -14.88 -1.50 -4.38
C ALA A 77 -15.50 -2.59 -5.28
N ARG A 78 -14.91 -3.79 -5.31
CA ARG A 78 -15.50 -4.97 -5.99
C ARG A 78 -16.84 -5.40 -5.39
N MET A 79 -17.02 -5.23 -4.07
CA MET A 79 -18.28 -5.53 -3.38
C MET A 79 -19.32 -4.39 -3.49
N GLY A 80 -19.04 -3.36 -4.29
CA GLY A 80 -19.94 -2.23 -4.51
C GLY A 80 -19.76 -1.07 -3.53
N GLY A 81 -18.78 -1.16 -2.60
CA GLY A 81 -18.38 -0.04 -1.75
C GLY A 81 -17.62 1.04 -2.52
N LEU A 82 -17.51 2.22 -1.93
CA LEU A 82 -16.58 3.27 -2.38
C LEU A 82 -15.65 3.56 -1.20
N ALA A 83 -14.35 3.66 -1.49
CA ALA A 83 -13.36 3.94 -0.46
C ALA A 83 -13.58 5.33 0.16
N GLY A 84 -13.72 5.38 1.49
CA GLY A 84 -13.64 6.61 2.26
C GLY A 84 -12.29 6.68 2.95
N ARG A 85 -11.44 7.66 2.61
CA ARG A 85 -10.29 8.01 3.46
C ARG A 85 -10.85 8.77 4.67
N ARG A 86 -10.71 8.20 5.87
CA ARG A 86 -10.87 8.94 7.13
C ARG A 86 -9.58 9.68 7.45
#